data_AF-A0A5Q2F688-F1
#
_entry.id   AF-A0A5Q2F688-F1
#
_cell.length_a   1.000
_cell.length_b   1.000
_cell.length_c   1.000
_cell.angle_alpha   90.00
_cell.angle_beta   90.00
_cell.angle_gamma   90.00
#
_symmetry.space_group_name_H-M   'P 1'
#
loop_
_entity.id
_entity.type
_entity.pdbx_description
1 polymer ?
#
loop_
_entity_poly.entity_id
_entity_poly.type
_entity_poly.pdbx_seq_one_letter_code
_entity_poly.pdbx_strand_id
1 'polypeptide(L)'
;MKHSGMIPATLTAVAGFGTMNLLWIVERSRTLHRGLYSYLSSSLGDAFCLPVVVGALSVARVSLPEAPGGMIGGVCGALTLAGVMFATQAAWLADPNPDLNWTLPAPHVFNAAGWYHALFSVCLAGYLGYQLGDMVVRLRKHEMNERTQAALFTATAAGLTFTALLIADNLPNLDRSASRASMFVIGGIAAGMGALLLWMVSRRT
;
A
#
# COMPACT_ATOMS: atom_id res chain seq x y z
N MET A 1 -3.07 24.87 3.86
CA MET A 1 -3.30 23.51 3.28
C MET A 1 -2.65 23.29 1.90
N LYS A 2 -1.54 23.98 1.54
CA LYS A 2 -0.89 23.79 0.21
C LYS A 2 0.00 22.53 0.12
N HIS A 3 0.41 21.95 1.26
CA HIS A 3 1.36 20.83 1.29
C HIS A 3 0.80 19.52 1.88
N SER A 4 -0.52 19.43 2.08
CA SER A 4 -1.13 18.32 2.84
C SER A 4 -0.91 16.94 2.22
N GLY A 5 -0.74 16.83 0.90
CA GLY A 5 -0.36 15.58 0.23
C GLY A 5 1.13 15.42 -0.03
N MET A 6 1.85 16.53 -0.20
CA MET A 6 3.28 16.48 -0.57
C MET A 6 4.13 15.89 0.54
N ILE A 7 3.95 16.34 1.78
CA ILE A 7 4.72 15.85 2.93
C ILE A 7 4.57 14.33 3.11
N PRO A 8 3.35 13.77 3.24
CA PRO A 8 3.21 12.33 3.41
C PRO A 8 3.69 11.55 2.18
N ALA A 9 3.48 12.04 0.95
CA ALA A 9 4.01 11.41 -0.26
C ALA A 9 5.56 11.35 -0.25
N THR A 10 6.22 12.46 0.07
CA THR A 10 7.68 12.52 0.17
C THR A 10 8.21 11.61 1.28
N LEU A 11 7.56 11.58 2.44
CA LEU A 11 7.93 10.67 3.53
C LEU A 11 7.78 9.21 3.10
N THR A 12 6.69 8.85 2.40
CA THR A 12 6.51 7.50 1.85
C THR A 12 7.57 7.16 0.80
N ALA A 13 7.93 8.10 -0.08
CA ALA A 13 8.95 7.86 -1.10
C ALA A 13 10.35 7.67 -0.49
N VAL A 14 10.71 8.51 0.49
CA VAL A 14 12.02 8.45 1.14
C VAL A 14 12.12 7.25 2.08
N ALA A 15 11.14 7.07 2.98
CA ALA A 15 11.15 5.96 3.92
C ALA A 15 10.92 4.62 3.20
N GLY A 16 10.05 4.55 2.20
CA GLY A 16 9.82 3.35 1.41
C GLY A 16 10.96 3.09 0.43
N PHE A 17 10.75 3.50 -0.83
CA PHE A 17 11.68 3.20 -1.91
C PHE A 17 13.10 3.71 -1.65
N GLY A 18 13.26 4.92 -1.09
CA GLY A 18 14.58 5.50 -0.80
C GLY A 18 15.42 4.62 0.13
N THR A 19 14.88 4.26 1.29
CA THR A 19 15.58 3.36 2.23
C THR A 19 15.80 1.98 1.64
N MET A 20 14.78 1.41 0.97
CA MET A 20 14.88 0.10 0.34
C MET A 20 15.96 0.07 -0.75
N ASN A 21 16.13 1.15 -1.50
CA ASN A 21 17.19 1.31 -2.49
C ASN A 21 18.58 1.32 -1.84
N LEU A 22 18.74 2.06 -0.74
CA LEU A 22 20.01 2.09 0.00
C LEU A 22 20.36 0.70 0.55
N LEU A 23 19.38 0.01 1.14
CA LEU A 23 19.56 -1.36 1.64
C LEU A 23 19.92 -2.32 0.49
N TRP A 24 19.25 -2.21 -0.65
CA TRP A 24 19.59 -2.96 -1.85
C TRP A 24 21.03 -2.71 -2.31
N ILE A 25 21.49 -1.45 -2.37
CA ILE A 25 22.86 -1.13 -2.80
C ILE A 25 23.90 -1.76 -1.86
N VAL A 26 23.63 -1.79 -0.56
CA VAL A 26 24.51 -2.39 0.45
C VAL A 26 24.51 -3.91 0.35
N GLU A 27 23.34 -4.52 0.15
CA GLU A 27 23.18 -5.98 0.20
C GLU A 27 23.37 -6.68 -1.16
N ARG A 28 23.32 -5.98 -2.29
CA ARG A 28 23.34 -6.57 -3.65
C ARG A 28 24.52 -7.51 -3.93
N SER A 29 25.66 -7.29 -3.27
CA SER A 29 26.86 -8.14 -3.41
C SER A 29 26.72 -9.49 -2.71
N ARG A 30 25.75 -9.62 -1.80
CA ARG A 30 25.50 -10.81 -0.97
C ARG A 30 24.23 -11.55 -1.40
N THR A 31 23.42 -10.96 -2.28
CA THR A 31 22.15 -11.54 -2.74
C THR A 31 22.36 -12.34 -4.02
N LEU A 32 22.08 -13.65 -3.98
CA LEU A 32 22.06 -14.52 -5.16
C LEU A 32 20.69 -14.56 -5.86
N HIS A 33 19.68 -13.94 -5.26
CA HIS A 33 18.29 -13.99 -5.70
C HIS A 33 17.87 -12.70 -6.41
N ARG A 34 16.64 -12.70 -6.95
CA ARG A 34 16.04 -11.54 -7.63
C ARG A 34 16.08 -10.31 -6.71
N GLY A 35 16.59 -9.22 -7.27
CA GLY A 35 16.80 -7.95 -6.56
C GLY A 35 15.61 -7.01 -6.62
N LEU A 36 15.73 -5.86 -5.95
CA LEU A 36 14.71 -4.79 -5.91
C LEU A 36 14.13 -4.47 -7.29
N TYR A 37 14.99 -4.28 -8.28
CA TYR A 37 14.60 -3.89 -9.64
C TYR A 37 14.09 -5.04 -10.51
N SER A 38 14.10 -6.27 -10.00
CA SER A 38 13.49 -7.42 -10.67
C SER A 38 11.97 -7.47 -10.50
N TYR A 39 11.42 -6.64 -9.60
CA TYR A 39 10.00 -6.57 -9.28
C TYR A 39 9.45 -5.21 -9.71
N LEU A 40 8.42 -5.21 -10.55
CA LEU A 40 7.79 -3.97 -11.02
C LEU A 40 7.08 -3.24 -9.89
N SER A 41 6.47 -3.99 -8.98
CA SER A 41 5.83 -3.46 -7.77
C SER A 41 6.85 -2.80 -6.84
N SER A 42 8.05 -3.37 -6.66
CA SER A 42 9.06 -2.75 -5.81
C SER A 42 9.79 -1.58 -6.47
N SER A 43 9.87 -1.54 -7.81
CA SER A 43 10.51 -0.45 -8.54
C SER A 43 9.54 0.69 -8.84
N LEU A 44 8.53 0.47 -9.69
CA LEU A 44 7.55 1.50 -10.04
C LEU A 44 6.50 1.67 -8.96
N GLY A 45 6.05 0.57 -8.36
CA GLY A 45 5.00 0.61 -7.35
C GLY A 45 5.42 1.38 -6.10
N ASP A 46 6.53 0.98 -5.46
CA ASP A 46 7.00 1.63 -4.23
C ASP A 46 7.58 3.04 -4.48
N ALA A 47 8.25 3.27 -5.62
CA ALA A 47 8.84 4.58 -5.91
C ALA A 47 7.81 5.63 -6.33
N PHE A 48 6.74 5.23 -7.02
CA PHE A 48 5.77 6.16 -7.60
C PHE A 48 4.34 5.91 -7.14
N CYS A 49 3.80 4.70 -7.31
CA CYS A 49 2.39 4.45 -7.03
C CYS A 49 2.05 4.68 -5.55
N LEU A 50 2.83 4.14 -4.61
CA LEU A 50 2.56 4.29 -3.18
C LEU A 50 2.62 5.74 -2.69
N PRO A 51 3.67 6.54 -3.02
CA PRO A 51 3.68 7.97 -2.72
C PRO A 51 2.48 8.73 -3.27
N VAL A 52 2.07 8.42 -4.51
CA VAL A 52 0.90 9.05 -5.15
C VAL A 52 -0.39 8.69 -4.42
N VAL A 53 -0.60 7.40 -4.11
CA VAL A 53 -1.77 6.93 -3.33
C VAL A 53 -1.82 7.65 -1.99
N VAL A 54 -0.72 7.68 -1.26
CA VAL A 54 -0.60 8.32 0.05
C VAL A 54 -0.93 9.81 -0.03
N GLY A 55 -0.25 10.54 -0.91
CA GLY A 55 -0.43 11.98 -1.03
C GLY A 55 -1.84 12.35 -1.48
N ALA A 56 -2.40 11.61 -2.43
CA ALA A 56 -3.74 11.84 -2.94
C ALA A 56 -4.80 11.55 -1.86
N LEU A 57 -4.69 10.46 -1.11
CA LEU A 57 -5.60 10.19 0.02
C LEU A 57 -5.49 11.25 1.13
N SER A 58 -4.29 11.76 1.40
CA SER A 58 -4.11 12.85 2.36
C SER A 58 -4.80 14.13 1.89
N VAL A 59 -4.71 14.46 0.59
CA VAL A 59 -5.45 15.59 0.02
C VAL A 59 -6.95 15.37 0.12
N ALA A 60 -7.45 14.20 -0.26
CA ALA A 60 -8.88 13.88 -0.20
C ALA A 60 -9.43 14.01 1.22
N ARG A 61 -8.74 13.41 2.20
CA ARG A 61 -9.11 13.43 3.61
C ARG A 61 -9.21 14.83 4.18
N VAL A 62 -8.18 15.67 3.99
CA VAL A 62 -8.18 17.03 4.56
C VAL A 62 -9.09 18.00 3.80
N SER A 63 -9.51 17.65 2.58
CA SER A 63 -10.45 18.44 1.79
C SER A 63 -11.91 18.23 2.24
N LEU A 64 -12.15 17.27 3.13
CA LEU A 64 -13.45 17.03 3.76
C LEU A 64 -13.48 17.64 5.17
N PRO A 65 -14.60 18.27 5.57
CA PRO A 65 -14.80 18.71 6.95
C PRO A 65 -14.63 17.55 7.94
N GLU A 66 -14.17 17.87 9.15
CA GLU A 66 -14.11 16.87 10.22
C GLU A 66 -15.52 16.45 10.62
N ALA A 67 -15.68 15.16 10.95
CA ALA A 67 -16.94 14.59 11.38
C ALA A 67 -16.77 13.86 12.72
N PRO A 68 -17.77 13.94 13.63
CA PRO A 68 -17.76 13.14 14.85
C PRO A 68 -17.59 11.65 14.54
N GLY A 69 -16.70 10.98 15.28
CA GLY A 69 -16.37 9.57 15.06
C GLY A 69 -15.31 9.31 13.98
N GLY A 70 -14.82 10.34 13.28
CA GLY A 70 -13.75 10.20 12.28
C GLY A 70 -12.49 9.56 12.83
N MET A 71 -12.08 9.94 14.05
CA MET A 71 -10.95 9.32 14.75
C MET A 71 -11.16 7.82 14.99
N ILE A 72 -12.35 7.41 15.45
CA ILE A 72 -12.67 6.00 15.70
C ILE A 72 -12.65 5.22 14.39
N GLY A 73 -13.30 5.76 13.35
CA GLY A 73 -13.28 5.17 12.01
C GLY A 73 -11.86 5.00 11.49
N GLY A 74 -11.01 6.01 11.66
CA GLY A 74 -9.60 5.95 11.31
C GLY A 74 -8.84 4.88 12.10
N VAL A 75 -8.95 4.84 13.43
CA VAL A 75 -8.26 3.82 14.23
C VAL A 75 -8.70 2.41 13.85
N CYS A 76 -10.00 2.17 13.66
CA CYS A 76 -10.50 0.88 13.17
C CYS A 76 -9.89 0.51 11.82
N GLY A 77 -9.91 1.44 10.85
CA GLY A 77 -9.31 1.21 9.53
C GLY A 77 -7.80 0.94 9.61
N ALA A 78 -7.09 1.65 10.48
CA ALA A 78 -5.66 1.45 10.69
C ALA A 78 -5.34 0.06 11.22
N LEU A 79 -6.03 -0.37 12.28
CA LEU A 79 -5.86 -1.70 12.87
C LEU A 79 -6.20 -2.80 11.87
N THR A 80 -7.26 -2.63 11.08
CA THR A 80 -7.64 -3.60 10.04
C THR A 80 -6.55 -3.76 8.99
N LEU A 81 -6.10 -2.67 8.36
CA LEU A 81 -5.12 -2.79 7.27
C LEU A 81 -3.71 -3.13 7.77
N ALA A 82 -3.29 -2.62 8.94
CA ALA A 82 -2.04 -3.03 9.57
C ALA A 82 -2.06 -4.52 9.91
N GLY A 83 -3.18 -5.04 10.46
CA GLY A 83 -3.35 -6.46 10.78
C GLY A 83 -3.31 -7.36 9.55
N VAL A 84 -3.99 -6.97 8.47
CA VAL A 84 -3.94 -7.71 7.18
C VAL A 84 -2.52 -7.74 6.61
N MET A 85 -1.81 -6.60 6.63
CA MET A 85 -0.44 -6.56 6.15
C MET A 85 0.50 -7.37 7.04
N PHE A 86 0.34 -7.29 8.36
CA PHE A 86 1.12 -8.10 9.31
C PHE A 86 0.93 -9.60 9.05
N ALA A 87 -0.32 -10.04 8.87
CA ALA A 87 -0.63 -11.42 8.53
C ALA A 87 -0.01 -11.84 7.19
N THR A 88 0.08 -10.93 6.21
CA THR A 88 0.75 -11.19 4.93
C THR A 88 2.25 -11.43 5.11
N GLN A 89 2.93 -10.58 5.90
CA GLN A 89 4.36 -10.76 6.21
C GLN A 89 4.62 -12.04 7.02
N ALA A 90 3.73 -12.36 7.96
CA ALA A 90 3.79 -13.62 8.70
C ALA A 90 3.60 -14.84 7.78
N ALA A 91 2.70 -14.76 6.79
CA ALA A 91 2.51 -15.83 5.81
C ALA A 91 3.75 -16.03 4.92
N TRP A 92 4.46 -14.95 4.58
CA TRP A 92 5.74 -15.06 3.86
C TRP A 92 6.80 -15.80 4.69
N LEU A 93 6.92 -15.47 5.97
CA LEU A 93 7.83 -16.16 6.89
C LEU A 93 7.37 -17.59 7.22
N ALA A 94 6.09 -17.91 7.14
CA ALA A 94 5.58 -19.26 7.39
C ALA A 94 5.69 -20.19 6.18
N ASP A 95 5.90 -19.66 4.98
CA ASP A 95 6.02 -20.45 3.76
C ASP A 95 7.32 -21.27 3.76
N PRO A 96 7.27 -22.61 3.66
CA PRO A 96 8.46 -23.45 3.57
C PRO A 96 9.16 -23.38 2.20
N ASN A 97 8.47 -22.90 1.17
CA ASN A 97 8.99 -22.78 -0.20
C ASN A 97 8.65 -21.41 -0.81
N PRO A 98 9.10 -20.28 -0.22
CA PRO A 98 8.76 -18.96 -0.72
C PRO A 98 9.55 -18.61 -2.00
N ASP A 99 9.13 -17.56 -2.72
CA ASP A 99 9.98 -16.93 -3.72
C ASP A 99 11.15 -16.18 -3.07
N LEU A 100 12.29 -16.86 -3.02
CA LEU A 100 13.51 -16.27 -2.49
C LEU A 100 13.88 -15.03 -3.27
N ASN A 101 14.19 -13.98 -2.53
CA ASN A 101 14.50 -12.68 -3.09
C ASN A 101 15.44 -11.92 -2.15
N TRP A 102 15.84 -10.72 -2.55
CA TRP A 102 16.78 -9.89 -1.81
C TRP A 102 16.32 -9.47 -0.40
N THR A 103 15.04 -9.67 -0.02
CA THR A 103 14.50 -9.42 1.33
C THR A 103 14.26 -10.71 2.13
N LEU A 104 14.08 -11.83 1.44
CA LEU A 104 13.79 -13.16 2.00
C LEU A 104 14.78 -14.17 1.38
N PRO A 105 16.04 -14.21 1.84
CA PRO A 105 17.09 -15.03 1.23
C PRO A 105 16.99 -16.52 1.51
N ALA A 106 16.22 -16.93 2.53
CA ALA A 106 15.97 -18.33 2.84
C ALA A 106 14.54 -18.51 3.39
N PRO A 107 13.96 -19.71 3.34
CA PRO A 107 12.68 -19.99 3.98
C PRO A 107 12.71 -19.57 5.45
N HIS A 108 11.63 -18.92 5.90
CA HIS A 108 11.46 -18.45 7.28
C HIS A 108 12.45 -17.38 7.77
N VAL A 109 13.26 -16.78 6.88
CA VAL A 109 14.32 -15.83 7.28
C VAL A 109 14.26 -14.54 6.47
N PHE A 110 13.89 -13.44 7.13
CA PHE A 110 14.17 -12.09 6.63
C PHE A 110 15.58 -11.64 7.00
N ASN A 111 16.24 -10.96 6.07
CA ASN A 111 17.43 -10.16 6.37
C ASN A 111 17.04 -8.76 6.88
N ALA A 112 18.01 -7.85 7.02
CA ALA A 112 17.73 -6.49 7.49
C ALA A 112 16.76 -5.74 6.55
N ALA A 113 16.92 -5.88 5.23
CA ALA A 113 15.99 -5.34 4.25
C ALA A 113 14.57 -5.91 4.39
N GLY A 114 14.43 -7.22 4.61
CA GLY A 114 13.12 -7.85 4.83
C GLY A 114 12.42 -7.38 6.09
N TRP A 115 13.12 -7.26 7.21
CA TRP A 115 12.52 -6.71 8.44
C TRP A 115 12.10 -5.26 8.28
N TYR A 116 12.93 -4.44 7.62
CA TYR A 116 12.58 -3.06 7.32
C TYR A 116 11.34 -2.98 6.42
N HIS A 117 11.33 -3.74 5.32
CA HIS A 117 10.22 -3.80 4.38
C HIS A 117 8.91 -4.23 5.05
N ALA A 118 8.95 -5.27 5.88
CA ALA A 118 7.79 -5.77 6.59
C ALA A 118 7.22 -4.71 7.54
N LEU A 119 8.09 -4.08 8.34
CA LEU A 119 7.68 -3.01 9.26
C LEU A 119 7.10 -1.81 8.52
N PHE A 120 7.80 -1.33 7.48
CA PHE A 120 7.34 -0.22 6.65
C PHE A 120 5.98 -0.51 6.04
N SER A 121 5.79 -1.70 5.47
CA SER A 121 4.53 -2.12 4.85
C SER A 121 3.38 -2.12 5.85
N VAL A 122 3.59 -2.65 7.07
CA VAL A 122 2.58 -2.66 8.13
C VAL A 122 2.20 -1.25 8.57
N CYS A 123 3.20 -0.39 8.82
CA CYS A 123 2.97 1.01 9.19
C CYS A 123 2.24 1.78 8.08
N LEU A 124 2.66 1.61 6.83
CA LEU A 124 2.03 2.25 5.68
C LEU A 124 0.59 1.78 5.49
N ALA A 125 0.33 0.47 5.59
CA ALA A 125 -1.01 -0.09 5.52
C ALA A 125 -1.90 0.48 6.63
N GLY A 126 -1.39 0.57 7.86
CA GLY A 126 -2.11 1.21 8.97
C GLY A 126 -2.41 2.69 8.72
N TYR A 127 -1.44 3.44 8.18
CA TYR A 127 -1.65 4.85 7.81
C TYR A 127 -2.72 5.01 6.73
N LEU A 128 -2.66 4.21 5.65
CA LEU A 128 -3.69 4.19 4.60
C LEU A 128 -5.06 3.82 5.18
N GLY A 129 -5.10 2.82 6.06
CA GLY A 129 -6.31 2.39 6.74
C GLY A 129 -6.93 3.49 7.59
N TYR A 130 -6.09 4.26 8.31
CA TYR A 130 -6.54 5.43 9.05
C TYR A 130 -7.20 6.46 8.14
N GLN A 131 -6.54 6.81 7.03
CA GLN A 131 -7.08 7.80 6.11
C GLN A 131 -8.41 7.36 5.50
N LEU A 132 -8.51 6.10 5.08
CA LEU A 132 -9.72 5.53 4.50
C LEU A 132 -10.86 5.47 5.53
N GLY A 133 -10.59 4.98 6.75
CA GLY A 133 -11.59 4.85 7.80
C GLY A 133 -12.18 6.19 8.24
N ASP A 134 -11.33 7.19 8.46
CA ASP A 134 -11.78 8.56 8.79
C ASP A 134 -12.57 9.18 7.62
N MET A 135 -12.08 9.00 6.39
CA MET A 135 -12.74 9.53 5.20
C MET A 135 -14.11 8.91 4.95
N VAL A 136 -14.29 7.60 5.17
CA VAL A 136 -15.61 6.94 5.08
C VAL A 136 -16.60 7.58 6.05
N VAL A 137 -16.18 7.91 7.27
CA VAL A 137 -17.05 8.60 8.24
C VAL A 137 -17.41 10.00 7.77
N ARG A 138 -16.43 10.77 7.27
CA ARG A 138 -16.66 12.13 6.74
C ARG A 138 -17.59 12.14 5.53
N LEU A 139 -17.42 11.20 4.60
CA LEU A 139 -18.24 11.06 3.39
C LEU A 139 -19.69 10.64 3.66
N ARG A 140 -19.97 10.07 4.83
CA ARG A 140 -21.37 9.82 5.27
C ARG A 140 -22.09 11.08 5.71
N LYS A 141 -21.36 12.16 5.98
CA LYS A 141 -21.89 13.42 6.53
C LYS A 141 -21.74 14.59 5.56
N HIS A 142 -20.79 14.50 4.64
CA HIS A 142 -20.45 15.58 3.72
C HIS A 142 -20.35 15.06 2.29
N GLU A 143 -20.73 15.90 1.34
CA GLU A 143 -20.54 15.61 -0.07
C GLU A 143 -19.09 15.85 -0.50
N MET A 144 -18.68 15.14 -1.55
CA MET A 144 -17.36 15.31 -2.12
C MET A 144 -17.31 16.58 -2.96
N ASN A 145 -16.45 17.52 -2.59
CA ASN A 145 -16.05 18.59 -3.49
C ASN A 145 -15.15 18.06 -4.62
N GLU A 146 -14.98 18.85 -5.68
CA GLU A 146 -14.18 18.48 -6.87
C GLU A 146 -12.75 18.05 -6.51
N ARG A 147 -12.15 18.72 -5.52
CA ARG A 147 -10.79 18.41 -5.06
C ARG A 147 -10.73 17.02 -4.42
N THR A 148 -11.70 16.66 -3.58
CA THR A 148 -11.83 15.32 -3.01
C THR A 148 -12.03 14.28 -4.10
N GLN A 149 -12.89 14.54 -5.08
CA GLN A 149 -13.15 13.61 -6.19
C GLN A 149 -11.89 13.37 -7.03
N ALA A 150 -11.19 14.44 -7.44
CA ALA A 150 -9.96 14.34 -8.21
C ALA A 150 -8.88 13.56 -7.45
N ALA A 151 -8.71 13.86 -6.16
CA ALA A 151 -7.74 13.17 -5.31
C ALA A 151 -8.08 11.67 -5.12
N LEU A 152 -9.35 11.32 -4.92
CA LEU A 152 -9.80 9.92 -4.86
C LEU A 152 -9.62 9.18 -6.18
N PHE A 153 -9.87 9.84 -7.30
CA PHE A 153 -9.61 9.27 -8.62
C PHE A 153 -8.12 8.99 -8.82
N THR A 154 -7.24 9.96 -8.50
CA THR A 154 -5.79 9.77 -8.57
C THR A 154 -5.31 8.65 -7.66
N ALA A 155 -5.78 8.62 -6.40
CA ALA A 155 -5.45 7.55 -5.46
C ALA A 155 -5.88 6.19 -5.98
N THR A 156 -7.09 6.09 -6.53
CA THR A 156 -7.59 4.82 -7.05
C THR A 156 -6.85 4.38 -8.31
N ALA A 157 -6.57 5.28 -9.25
CA ALA A 157 -5.82 4.96 -10.45
C ALA A 157 -4.40 4.47 -10.12
N ALA A 158 -3.70 5.17 -9.22
CA ALA A 158 -2.38 4.75 -8.76
C ALA A 158 -2.42 3.43 -7.98
N GLY A 159 -3.45 3.23 -7.15
CA GLY A 159 -3.66 2.00 -6.39
C GLY A 159 -3.94 0.79 -7.29
N LEU A 160 -4.81 0.92 -8.28
CA LEU A 160 -5.07 -0.13 -9.27
C LEU A 160 -3.82 -0.42 -10.12
N THR A 161 -3.04 0.60 -10.44
CA THR A 161 -1.74 0.42 -11.12
C THR A 161 -0.81 -0.40 -10.24
N PHE A 162 -0.64 -0.05 -8.96
CA PHE A 162 0.16 -0.81 -8.00
C PHE A 162 -0.30 -2.27 -7.89
N THR A 163 -1.62 -2.49 -7.76
CA THR A 163 -2.23 -3.81 -7.76
C THR A 163 -1.87 -4.61 -9.02
N ALA A 164 -1.96 -4.02 -10.21
CA ALA A 164 -1.62 -4.69 -11.45
C ALA A 164 -0.15 -5.09 -11.52
N LEU A 165 0.76 -4.22 -11.07
CA LEU A 165 2.20 -4.53 -10.99
C LEU A 165 2.47 -5.68 -10.02
N LEU A 166 1.79 -5.67 -8.86
CA LEU A 166 1.96 -6.71 -7.84
C LEU A 166 1.38 -8.07 -8.30
N ILE A 167 0.27 -8.06 -9.06
CA ILE A 167 -0.24 -9.27 -9.73
C ILE A 167 0.78 -9.79 -10.74
N ALA A 168 1.33 -8.92 -11.60
CA ALA A 168 2.31 -9.32 -12.60
C ALA A 168 3.55 -9.97 -11.98
N ASP A 169 4.00 -9.45 -10.83
CA ASP A 169 5.14 -10.01 -10.09
C ASP A 169 4.84 -11.36 -9.40
N ASN A 170 3.59 -11.60 -8.98
CA ASN A 170 3.18 -12.80 -8.24
C ASN A 170 2.58 -13.91 -9.12
N LEU A 171 2.10 -13.58 -10.31
CA LEU A 171 1.46 -14.53 -11.23
C LEU A 171 2.32 -15.77 -11.53
N PRO A 172 3.65 -15.67 -11.71
CA PRO A 172 4.49 -16.84 -11.95
C PRO A 172 4.64 -17.80 -10.76
N ASN A 173 4.25 -17.38 -9.54
CA ASN A 173 4.53 -18.08 -8.28
C ASN A 173 3.25 -18.43 -7.48
N LEU A 174 2.09 -18.51 -8.14
CA LEU A 174 0.78 -18.72 -7.48
C LEU A 174 0.65 -20.06 -6.72
N ASP A 175 1.49 -21.04 -7.03
CA ASP A 175 1.60 -22.31 -6.33
C ASP A 175 2.12 -22.14 -4.89
N ARG A 176 2.75 -21.00 -4.58
CA ARG A 176 3.35 -20.70 -3.26
C ARG A 176 2.36 -20.00 -2.33
N SER A 177 2.39 -20.34 -1.05
CA SER A 177 1.44 -19.81 -0.07
C SER A 177 1.62 -18.31 0.18
N ALA A 178 2.87 -17.84 0.16
CA ALA A 178 3.23 -16.42 0.27
C ALA A 178 2.59 -15.59 -0.85
N SER A 179 2.69 -16.06 -2.09
CA SER A 179 2.08 -15.41 -3.26
C SER A 179 0.55 -15.47 -3.21
N ARG A 180 -0.06 -16.58 -2.76
CA ARG A 180 -1.52 -16.63 -2.54
C ARG A 180 -1.98 -15.64 -1.49
N ALA A 181 -1.29 -15.53 -0.36
CA ALA A 181 -1.62 -14.58 0.70
C ALA A 181 -1.59 -13.13 0.17
N SER A 182 -0.54 -12.77 -0.57
CA SER A 182 -0.46 -11.48 -1.27
C SER A 182 -1.62 -11.29 -2.24
N MET A 183 -1.96 -12.30 -3.05
CA MET A 183 -3.06 -12.23 -4.02
C MET A 183 -4.44 -12.07 -3.39
N PHE A 184 -4.70 -12.67 -2.22
CA PHE A 184 -5.94 -12.45 -1.48
C PHE A 184 -6.09 -10.99 -1.04
N VAL A 185 -5.02 -10.41 -0.49
CA VAL A 185 -5.01 -9.00 -0.08
C VAL A 185 -5.18 -8.07 -1.27
N ILE A 186 -4.46 -8.34 -2.36
CA ILE A 186 -4.56 -7.60 -3.62
C ILE A 186 -5.98 -7.65 -4.19
N GLY A 187 -6.61 -8.83 -4.21
CA GLY A 187 -7.98 -8.99 -4.68
C GLY A 187 -8.97 -8.16 -3.86
N GLY A 188 -8.81 -8.15 -2.53
CA GLY A 188 -9.62 -7.30 -1.65
C GLY A 188 -9.44 -5.81 -1.91
N ILE A 189 -8.20 -5.35 -2.09
CA ILE A 189 -7.88 -3.95 -2.41
C ILE A 189 -8.49 -3.56 -3.76
N ALA A 190 -8.30 -4.37 -4.80
CA ALA A 190 -8.82 -4.11 -6.14
C ALA A 190 -10.35 -4.03 -6.15
N ALA A 191 -11.02 -4.95 -5.44
CA ALA A 191 -12.48 -4.94 -5.31
C ALA A 191 -12.97 -3.68 -4.58
N GLY A 192 -12.33 -3.30 -3.47
CA GLY A 192 -12.67 -2.09 -2.72
C GLY A 192 -12.47 -0.82 -3.55
N MET A 193 -11.36 -0.73 -4.28
CA MET A 193 -11.06 0.38 -5.19
C MET A 193 -12.05 0.46 -6.36
N GLY A 194 -12.39 -0.68 -6.98
CA GLY A 194 -13.39 -0.75 -8.04
C GLY A 194 -14.78 -0.30 -7.56
N ALA A 195 -15.20 -0.78 -6.39
CA ALA A 195 -16.47 -0.35 -5.79
C ALA A 195 -16.49 1.17 -5.51
N LEU A 196 -15.37 1.74 -5.03
CA LEU A 196 -15.25 3.17 -4.81
C LEU A 196 -15.35 3.97 -6.12
N LEU A 197 -14.69 3.54 -7.20
CA LEU A 197 -14.81 4.18 -8.51
C LEU A 197 -16.25 4.16 -9.02
N LEU A 198 -16.91 2.99 -8.97
CA LEU A 198 -18.29 2.85 -9.42
C LEU A 198 -19.23 3.78 -8.63
N TRP A 199 -19.06 3.84 -7.32
CA TRP A 199 -19.81 4.75 -6.45
C TRP A 199 -19.56 6.23 -6.77
N MET A 200 -18.32 6.62 -7.09
CA MET A 200 -18.01 8.00 -7.48
C MET A 200 -18.64 8.37 -8.83
N VAL A 201 -18.64 7.45 -9.80
CA VAL A 201 -19.26 7.67 -11.11
C VAL A 201 -20.78 7.78 -10.99
N SER A 202 -21.42 6.91 -10.19
CA SER A 202 -22.89 6.91 -10.02
C SER A 202 -23.44 8.14 -9.30
N ARG A 203 -22.59 8.96 -8.66
CA ARG A 203 -23.00 10.22 -8.02
C ARG A 203 -22.90 11.45 -8.92
N ARG A 204 -22.35 11.30 -10.13
CA ARG A 204 -22.25 12.38 -11.14
C ARG A 204 -23.42 12.40 -12.13
N THR A 205 -24.24 11.35 -12.14
CA THR A 205 -25.48 11.21 -12.93
C THR A 205 -26.68 11.49 -12.06
#